data_AF-A0A9X3KMP7-F1
#
_entry.id   AF-A0A9X3KMP7-F1
#
_cell.length_a   1.000
_cell.length_b   1.000
_cell.length_c   1.000
_cell.angle_alpha   90.00
_cell.angle_beta   90.00
_cell.angle_gamma   90.00
#
_symmetry.space_group_name_H-M   'P 1'
#
loop_
_entity.id
_entity.type
_entity.pdbx_description
1 polymer ?
#
loop_
_entity_poly.entity_id
_entity_poly.type
_entity_poly.pdbx_seq_one_letter_code
_entity_poly.pdbx_strand_id
1 'polypeptide(L)'
;MGSKPKIIKRLSGVITMTISQSTFSDIFAVVEKVIEQAPDYLALDPIADLKAKPVVRIQYTRKPKLNASSAFMTFKSKGSKNWIGLLLGDLCHFVTGAQADIAIMHSSASAKSSSKHRAQTWHEFVSELYADKIINRNDISEAQAKQLVKLLELLTANGFKLKGCGTLEFIDESGETL
;
A
#
# COMPACT_ATOMS: atom_id res chain seq x y z
N MET A 1 1.56 -40.08 -65.45
CA MET A 1 0.53 -39.27 -64.74
C MET A 1 0.30 -39.90 -63.38
N GLY A 2 0.57 -39.16 -62.32
CA GLY A 2 0.57 -39.67 -60.94
C GLY A 2 1.29 -38.70 -60.02
N SER A 3 0.55 -37.70 -59.56
CA SER A 3 0.99 -36.58 -58.74
C SER A 3 1.63 -37.04 -57.42
N LYS A 4 2.87 -36.61 -57.12
CA LYS A 4 3.45 -36.72 -55.78
C LYS A 4 3.43 -35.34 -55.12
N PRO A 5 2.80 -35.17 -53.95
CA PRO A 5 2.68 -33.88 -53.29
C PRO A 5 4.02 -33.42 -52.69
N LYS A 6 4.40 -32.17 -52.98
CA LYS A 6 5.53 -31.48 -52.35
C LYS A 6 5.19 -31.21 -50.88
N ILE A 7 5.90 -31.86 -49.97
CA ILE A 7 5.86 -31.59 -48.53
C ILE A 7 6.56 -30.24 -48.29
N ILE A 8 5.79 -29.21 -47.95
CA ILE A 8 6.31 -27.93 -47.47
C ILE A 8 6.64 -28.10 -45.99
N LYS A 9 7.93 -28.18 -45.65
CA LYS A 9 8.42 -28.14 -44.26
C LYS A 9 8.06 -26.79 -43.64
N ARG A 10 7.19 -26.77 -42.62
CA ARG A 10 7.00 -25.62 -41.72
C ARG A 10 8.30 -25.39 -40.93
N LEU A 11 8.89 -24.22 -41.06
CA LEU A 11 9.92 -23.72 -40.16
C LEU A 11 9.24 -23.22 -38.87
N SER A 12 9.18 -24.07 -37.85
CA SER A 12 8.86 -23.65 -36.49
C SER A 12 10.15 -23.15 -35.82
N GLY A 13 10.49 -21.88 -36.05
CA GLY A 13 11.54 -21.19 -35.30
C GLY A 13 11.04 -20.86 -33.90
N VAL A 14 11.20 -21.78 -32.95
CA VAL A 14 11.09 -21.46 -31.52
C VAL A 14 12.43 -20.84 -31.11
N ILE A 15 12.46 -19.52 -30.92
CA ILE A 15 13.62 -18.84 -30.33
C ILE A 15 13.65 -19.25 -28.85
N THR A 16 14.51 -20.22 -28.52
CA THR A 16 14.86 -20.51 -27.13
C THR A 16 15.86 -19.44 -26.70
N MET A 17 15.41 -18.46 -25.90
CA MET A 17 16.32 -17.55 -25.23
C MET A 17 17.06 -18.31 -24.13
N THR A 18 18.28 -18.75 -24.41
CA THR A 18 19.18 -19.31 -23.41
C THR A 18 19.80 -18.15 -22.65
N ILE A 19 19.26 -17.82 -21.48
CA ILE A 19 19.89 -16.88 -20.56
C ILE A 19 21.17 -17.56 -20.03
N SER A 20 22.33 -16.95 -20.25
CA SER A 20 23.60 -17.50 -19.77
C SER A 20 23.67 -17.46 -18.23
N GLN A 21 24.28 -18.48 -17.62
CA GLN A 21 24.48 -18.55 -16.16
C GLN A 21 25.26 -17.33 -15.62
N SER A 22 26.14 -16.73 -16.41
CA SER A 22 26.85 -15.50 -16.07
C SER A 22 25.90 -14.32 -15.86
N THR A 23 24.88 -14.18 -16.73
CA THR A 23 23.85 -13.15 -16.60
C THR A 23 23.02 -13.35 -15.33
N PHE A 24 22.75 -14.61 -14.95
CA PHE A 24 22.05 -14.93 -13.72
C PHE A 24 22.87 -14.60 -12.46
N SER A 25 24.18 -14.88 -12.48
CA SER A 25 25.10 -14.55 -11.40
C SER A 25 25.25 -13.04 -11.20
N ASP A 26 25.28 -12.27 -12.29
CA ASP A 26 25.36 -10.81 -12.23
C ASP A 26 24.08 -10.19 -11.66
N ILE A 27 22.91 -10.77 -11.97
CA ILE A 27 21.64 -10.36 -11.35
C ILE A 27 21.67 -10.61 -9.85
N PHE A 28 22.15 -11.78 -9.40
CA PHE A 28 22.25 -12.08 -7.97
C PHE A 28 23.24 -11.15 -7.25
N ALA A 29 24.40 -10.89 -7.84
CA ALA A 29 25.38 -9.97 -7.25
C ALA A 29 24.83 -8.54 -7.16
N VAL A 30 24.05 -8.09 -8.16
CA VAL A 30 23.35 -6.79 -8.11
C VAL A 30 22.26 -6.79 -7.03
N VAL A 31 21.50 -7.88 -6.90
CA VAL A 31 20.47 -8.03 -5.85
C VAL A 31 21.10 -8.03 -4.46
N GLU A 32 22.17 -8.77 -4.23
CA GLU A 32 22.93 -8.77 -2.97
C GLU A 32 23.48 -7.37 -2.64
N LYS A 33 24.02 -6.67 -3.64
CA LYS A 33 24.53 -5.31 -3.45
C LYS A 33 23.43 -4.29 -3.14
N VAL A 34 22.22 -4.49 -3.67
CA VAL A 34 21.03 -3.69 -3.32
C VAL A 34 20.52 -4.03 -1.91
N ILE A 35 20.57 -5.30 -1.51
CA ILE A 35 20.22 -5.76 -0.15
C ILE A 35 21.17 -5.16 0.89
N GLU A 36 22.48 -5.14 0.62
CA GLU A 36 23.49 -4.63 1.56
C GLU A 36 23.47 -3.11 1.71
N GLN A 37 23.17 -2.37 0.63
CA GLN A 37 23.20 -0.91 0.65
C GLN A 37 21.90 -0.28 1.16
N ALA A 38 20.82 -1.05 1.27
CA ALA A 38 19.49 -0.53 1.54
C ALA A 38 18.56 -1.59 2.20
N PRO A 39 18.90 -2.11 3.40
CA PRO A 39 18.14 -3.18 4.05
C PRO A 39 16.67 -2.82 4.31
N ASP A 40 16.34 -1.53 4.40
CA ASP A 40 14.97 -1.03 4.61
C ASP A 40 14.09 -0.99 3.34
N TYR A 41 14.63 -1.30 2.15
CA TYR A 41 13.88 -1.21 0.90
C TYR A 41 13.23 -2.53 0.45
N LEU A 42 13.61 -3.67 1.03
CA LEU A 42 13.26 -5.00 0.52
C LEU A 42 12.08 -5.70 1.21
N ALA A 43 11.48 -5.10 2.23
CA ALA A 43 10.21 -5.58 2.77
C ALA A 43 9.44 -4.46 3.47
N LEU A 44 8.96 -3.46 2.72
CA LEU A 44 7.88 -2.62 3.24
C LEU A 44 6.61 -3.48 3.29
N ASP A 45 6.40 -4.20 4.40
CA ASP A 45 5.17 -4.92 4.71
C ASP A 45 4.51 -4.22 5.91
N PRO A 46 3.54 -3.32 5.66
CA PRO A 46 2.90 -2.55 6.72
C PRO A 46 2.21 -3.41 7.78
N ILE A 47 1.65 -4.54 7.37
CA ILE A 47 0.95 -5.45 8.28
C ILE A 47 1.96 -6.19 9.15
N ALA A 48 3.08 -6.65 8.59
CA ALA A 48 4.16 -7.25 9.37
C ALA A 48 4.80 -6.23 10.32
N ASP A 49 4.99 -4.99 9.88
CA ASP A 49 5.51 -3.90 10.73
C ASP A 49 4.59 -3.62 11.92
N LEU A 50 3.28 -3.53 11.68
CA LEU A 50 2.28 -3.35 12.74
C LEU A 50 2.24 -4.55 13.70
N LYS A 51 2.55 -5.76 13.25
CA LYS A 51 2.66 -6.94 14.13
C LYS A 51 3.95 -6.94 14.94
N ALA A 52 5.04 -6.48 14.36
CA ALA A 52 6.37 -6.54 14.97
C ALA A 52 6.62 -5.40 15.97
N LYS A 53 6.00 -4.23 15.75
CA LYS A 53 6.26 -3.01 16.52
C LYS A 53 5.02 -2.65 17.34
N PRO A 54 5.17 -2.23 18.62
CA PRO A 54 4.04 -1.74 19.40
C PRO A 54 3.47 -0.44 18.84
N VAL A 55 4.32 0.38 18.21
CA VAL A 55 3.95 1.65 17.59
C VAL A 55 4.76 1.85 16.31
N VAL A 56 4.07 2.14 15.20
CA VAL A 56 4.67 2.61 13.94
C VAL A 56 4.48 4.11 13.85
N ARG A 57 5.58 4.86 13.75
CA ARG A 57 5.56 6.33 13.72
C ARG A 57 5.87 6.86 12.33
N ILE A 58 4.98 7.71 11.83
CA ILE A 58 5.14 8.38 10.55
C ILE A 58 5.31 9.88 10.75
N GLN A 59 6.51 10.36 10.44
CA GLN A 59 6.83 11.76 10.57
C GLN A 59 6.38 12.55 9.33
N TYR A 60 5.77 13.69 9.57
CA TYR A 60 5.32 14.61 8.52
C TYR A 60 5.61 16.07 8.88
N THR A 61 5.52 16.93 7.89
CA THR A 61 5.46 18.39 8.05
C THR A 61 4.08 18.91 7.65
N ARG A 62 3.55 19.85 8.45
CA ARG A 62 2.27 20.51 8.15
C ARG A 62 2.42 21.46 6.96
N LYS A 63 1.54 21.29 5.97
CA LYS A 63 1.38 22.19 4.83
C LYS A 63 0.04 22.90 4.95
N PRO A 64 0.00 24.12 5.54
CA PRO A 64 -1.22 24.89 5.61
C PRO A 64 -1.67 25.27 4.19
N LYS A 65 -2.93 25.00 3.87
CA LYS A 65 -3.55 25.44 2.61
C LYS A 65 -4.52 26.56 2.96
N LEU A 66 -4.45 27.68 2.25
CA LEU A 66 -5.13 28.94 2.55
C LEU A 66 -6.66 28.89 2.73
N ASN A 67 -7.33 27.76 2.47
CA ASN A 67 -8.79 27.60 2.63
C ASN A 67 -9.20 26.15 2.99
N ALA A 68 -8.31 25.34 3.56
CA ALA A 68 -8.64 23.95 3.93
C ALA A 68 -8.99 23.84 5.41
N SER A 69 -10.02 23.04 5.73
CA SER A 69 -10.44 22.76 7.11
C SER A 69 -9.44 21.91 7.91
N SER A 70 -8.45 21.31 7.25
CA SER A 70 -7.36 20.53 7.85
C SER A 70 -6.08 20.72 7.04
N ALA A 71 -4.92 20.73 7.70
CA ALA A 71 -3.64 20.82 7.01
C ALA A 71 -3.36 19.56 6.17
N PHE A 72 -2.57 19.73 5.11
CA PHE A 72 -2.02 18.62 4.33
C PHE A 72 -0.67 18.21 4.89
N MET A 73 -0.31 16.95 4.70
CA MET A 73 0.88 16.34 5.27
C MET A 73 1.92 16.14 4.16
N THR A 74 3.13 16.63 4.40
CA THR A 74 4.29 16.26 3.59
C THR A 74 5.11 15.25 4.38
N PHE A 75 5.16 13.99 3.95
CA PHE A 75 5.93 12.96 4.64
C PHE A 75 7.43 13.24 4.54
N LYS A 76 8.15 13.13 5.66
CA LYS A 76 9.60 13.41 5.70
C LYS A 76 10.43 12.41 4.89
N SER A 77 9.93 11.19 4.70
CA SER A 77 10.62 10.16 3.93
C SER A 77 9.73 9.57 2.83
N LYS A 78 10.36 9.21 1.70
CA LYS A 78 9.70 8.43 0.63
C LYS A 78 9.24 7.07 1.14
N GLY A 79 9.99 6.47 2.07
CA GLY A 79 9.64 5.22 2.74
C GLY A 79 8.28 5.30 3.43
N SER A 80 8.03 6.36 4.21
CA SER A 80 6.74 6.57 4.88
C SER A 80 5.57 6.72 3.91
N LYS A 81 5.77 7.44 2.79
CA LYS A 81 4.74 7.57 1.75
C LYS A 81 4.42 6.22 1.11
N ASN A 82 5.45 5.43 0.79
CA ASN A 82 5.30 4.09 0.22
C ASN A 82 4.62 3.15 1.21
N TRP A 83 5.02 3.17 2.48
CA TRP A 83 4.44 2.38 3.56
C TRP A 83 2.94 2.61 3.69
N ILE A 84 2.51 3.89 3.69
CA ILE A 84 1.08 4.22 3.70
C ILE A 84 0.38 3.73 2.44
N GLY A 85 1.00 3.85 1.28
CA GLY A 85 0.42 3.36 0.03
C GLY A 85 0.19 1.86 0.01
N LEU A 86 1.14 1.09 0.53
CA LEU A 86 1.02 -0.36 0.68
C LEU A 86 -0.05 -0.71 1.70
N LEU A 87 -0.11 0.00 2.83
CA LEU A 87 -1.12 -0.22 3.85
C LEU A 87 -2.53 0.00 3.27
N LEU A 88 -2.73 1.08 2.52
CA LEU A 88 -4.02 1.35 1.88
C LEU A 88 -4.37 0.27 0.85
N GLY A 89 -3.38 -0.23 0.11
CA GLY A 89 -3.56 -1.36 -0.81
C GLY A 89 -4.03 -2.62 -0.09
N ASP A 90 -3.37 -2.98 1.02
CA ASP A 90 -3.74 -4.15 1.81
C ASP A 90 -5.14 -4.01 2.42
N LEU A 91 -5.46 -2.84 2.98
CA LEU A 91 -6.76 -2.56 3.60
C LEU A 91 -7.91 -2.63 2.59
N CYS A 92 -7.70 -2.30 1.31
CA CYS A 92 -8.70 -2.52 0.26
C CYS A 92 -9.13 -4.00 0.15
N HIS A 93 -8.26 -4.93 0.54
CA HIS A 93 -8.54 -6.38 0.50
C HIS A 93 -9.10 -6.94 1.82
N PHE A 94 -9.45 -6.09 2.79
CA PHE A 94 -10.06 -6.53 4.06
C PHE A 94 -11.57 -6.81 3.95
N VAL A 95 -12.15 -6.63 2.76
CA VAL A 95 -13.54 -7.01 2.43
C VAL A 95 -13.69 -8.47 1.98
N THR A 96 -12.62 -9.27 2.05
CA THR A 96 -12.67 -10.70 1.77
C THR A 96 -11.97 -11.51 2.87
N GLY A 97 -12.45 -12.75 3.07
CA GLY A 97 -11.91 -13.68 4.06
C GLY A 97 -12.63 -13.60 5.40
N ALA A 98 -12.00 -12.98 6.40
CA ALA A 98 -12.48 -13.04 7.78
C ALA A 98 -13.70 -12.15 8.01
N GLN A 99 -14.80 -12.73 8.51
CA GLN A 99 -16.07 -12.04 8.69
C GLN A 99 -15.98 -10.81 9.62
N ALA A 100 -15.13 -10.86 10.64
CA ALA A 100 -14.93 -9.74 11.56
C ALA A 100 -14.35 -8.51 10.84
N ASP A 101 -13.35 -8.71 9.99
CA ASP A 101 -12.76 -7.63 9.18
C ASP A 101 -13.79 -7.09 8.19
N ILE A 102 -14.52 -7.97 7.51
CA ILE A 102 -15.59 -7.60 6.55
C ILE A 102 -16.65 -6.73 7.24
N ALA A 103 -17.13 -7.13 8.42
CA ALA A 103 -18.13 -6.38 9.18
C ALA A 103 -17.65 -4.97 9.54
N ILE A 104 -16.40 -4.83 9.98
CA ILE A 104 -15.79 -3.52 10.26
C ILE A 104 -15.69 -2.71 8.97
N MET A 105 -15.17 -3.28 7.88
CA MET A 105 -14.99 -2.58 6.60
C MET A 105 -16.30 -2.08 5.98
N HIS A 106 -17.43 -2.76 6.25
CA HIS A 106 -18.76 -2.33 5.82
C HIS A 106 -19.49 -1.41 6.81
N SER A 107 -18.95 -1.20 8.02
CA SER A 107 -19.49 -0.23 8.97
C SER A 107 -19.17 1.22 8.54
N SER A 108 -19.88 2.18 9.14
CA SER A 108 -19.78 3.60 8.76
C SER A 108 -18.46 4.21 9.22
N ALA A 109 -17.75 4.85 8.30
CA ALA A 109 -16.68 5.78 8.61
C ALA A 109 -17.27 7.15 9.00
N SER A 110 -16.59 7.89 9.87
CA SER A 110 -16.97 9.28 10.20
C SER A 110 -16.53 10.27 9.10
N ALA A 111 -15.74 9.81 8.13
CA ALA A 111 -15.31 10.59 6.98
C ALA A 111 -16.45 10.74 5.95
N LYS A 112 -16.63 11.93 5.38
CA LYS A 112 -17.54 12.12 4.23
C LYS A 112 -16.86 11.65 2.95
N SER A 113 -17.61 10.94 2.10
CA SER A 113 -17.12 10.59 0.76
C SER A 113 -16.89 11.86 -0.06
N SER A 114 -15.73 11.90 -0.72
CA SER A 114 -15.33 12.98 -1.61
C SER A 114 -16.12 12.99 -2.92
N SER A 115 -16.61 11.81 -3.32
CA SER A 115 -17.30 11.60 -4.60
C SER A 115 -18.83 11.56 -4.46
N LYS A 116 -19.36 11.05 -3.34
CA LYS A 116 -20.79 10.78 -3.13
C LYS A 116 -21.47 11.72 -2.14
N HIS A 117 -20.72 12.59 -1.46
CA HIS A 117 -21.22 13.57 -0.48
C HIS A 117 -22.13 12.98 0.63
N ARG A 118 -22.00 11.68 0.92
CA ARG A 118 -22.75 10.95 1.95
C ARG A 118 -21.81 10.31 2.96
N ALA A 119 -22.38 9.76 4.04
CA ALA A 119 -21.67 8.84 4.91
C ALA A 119 -21.14 7.67 4.08
N GLN A 120 -19.89 7.31 4.29
CA GLN A 120 -19.22 6.25 3.54
C GLN A 120 -18.83 5.11 4.47
N THR A 121 -18.73 3.90 3.94
CA THR A 121 -18.18 2.79 4.70
C THR A 121 -16.66 2.93 4.84
N TRP A 122 -16.05 2.20 5.78
CA TRP A 122 -14.59 2.16 5.87
C TRP A 122 -13.92 1.66 4.58
N HIS A 123 -14.52 0.70 3.90
CA HIS A 123 -14.04 0.26 2.59
C HIS A 123 -14.12 1.35 1.52
N GLU A 124 -15.22 2.10 1.45
CA GLU A 124 -15.33 3.25 0.54
C GLU A 124 -14.27 4.30 0.88
N PHE A 125 -14.08 4.62 2.16
CA PHE A 125 -13.05 5.55 2.61
C PHE A 125 -11.64 5.12 2.17
N VAL A 126 -11.25 3.87 2.43
CA VAL A 126 -9.92 3.35 2.05
C VAL A 126 -9.76 3.32 0.53
N SER A 127 -10.78 2.90 -0.21
CA SER A 127 -10.76 2.84 -1.68
C SER A 127 -10.61 4.24 -2.30
N GLU A 128 -11.37 5.22 -1.81
CA GLU A 128 -11.26 6.61 -2.24
C GLU A 128 -9.90 7.19 -1.90
N LEU A 129 -9.40 6.93 -0.68
CA LEU A 129 -8.09 7.41 -0.24
C LEU A 129 -6.96 6.78 -1.05
N TYR A 130 -7.04 5.48 -1.34
CA TYR A 130 -6.07 4.80 -2.21
C TYR A 130 -6.06 5.42 -3.61
N ALA A 131 -7.24 5.60 -4.23
CA ALA A 131 -7.35 6.22 -5.54
C ALA A 131 -6.78 7.66 -5.55
N ASP A 132 -7.16 8.48 -4.57
CA ASP A 132 -6.73 9.87 -4.52
C ASP A 132 -5.23 10.04 -4.24
N LYS A 133 -4.65 9.21 -3.35
CA LYS A 133 -3.28 9.42 -2.86
C LYS A 133 -2.25 8.60 -3.59
N ILE A 134 -2.63 7.41 -4.08
CA ILE A 134 -1.71 6.49 -4.75
C ILE A 134 -1.82 6.61 -6.25
N ILE A 135 -3.04 6.63 -6.80
CA ILE A 135 -3.25 6.77 -8.25
C ILE A 135 -3.07 8.23 -8.66
N ASN A 136 -3.79 9.17 -8.03
CA ASN A 136 -3.72 10.60 -8.38
C ASN A 136 -2.55 11.34 -7.71
N ARG A 137 -1.79 10.67 -6.84
CA ARG A 137 -0.57 11.18 -6.19
C ARG A 137 -0.78 12.44 -5.33
N ASN A 138 -2.00 12.70 -4.87
CA ASN A 138 -2.30 13.84 -4.01
C ASN A 138 -1.74 13.65 -2.59
N ASP A 139 -1.55 14.76 -1.87
CA ASP A 139 -1.08 14.76 -0.48
C ASP A 139 -2.22 14.32 0.47
N ILE A 140 -1.89 13.59 1.54
CA ILE A 140 -2.84 13.19 2.59
C ILE A 140 -3.13 14.38 3.50
N SER A 141 -4.39 14.58 3.89
CA SER A 141 -4.73 15.56 4.93
C SER A 141 -4.72 14.94 6.33
N GLU A 142 -4.52 15.77 7.35
CA GLU A 142 -4.56 15.33 8.75
C GLU A 142 -5.91 14.68 9.12
N ALA A 143 -7.02 15.21 8.59
CA ALA A 143 -8.33 14.62 8.79
C ALA A 143 -8.43 13.21 8.21
N GLN A 144 -7.81 12.96 7.04
CA GLN A 144 -7.74 11.63 6.44
C GLN A 144 -6.82 10.70 7.26
N ALA A 145 -5.67 11.19 7.72
CA ALA A 145 -4.76 10.43 8.58
C ALA A 145 -5.42 10.01 9.89
N LYS A 146 -6.16 10.91 10.57
CA LYS A 146 -6.92 10.58 11.78
C LYS A 146 -7.96 9.49 11.55
N GLN A 147 -8.62 9.49 10.40
CA GLN A 147 -9.60 8.44 10.06
C GLN A 147 -8.90 7.10 9.80
N LEU A 148 -7.72 7.12 9.18
CA LEU A 148 -6.90 5.91 9.01
C LEU A 148 -6.46 5.31 10.36
N VAL A 149 -6.01 6.14 11.31
CA VAL A 149 -5.67 5.69 12.68
C VAL A 149 -6.88 5.02 13.34
N LYS A 150 -8.05 5.67 13.30
CA LYS A 150 -9.30 5.12 13.85
C LYS A 150 -9.69 3.77 13.24
N LEU A 151 -9.52 3.61 11.93
CA LEU A 151 -9.79 2.32 11.28
C LEU A 151 -8.84 1.24 11.79
N LEU A 152 -7.55 1.53 11.90
CA LEU A 152 -6.58 0.58 12.43
C LEU A 152 -6.88 0.21 13.88
N GLU A 153 -7.23 1.17 14.73
CA GLU A 153 -7.65 0.89 16.11
C GLU A 153 -8.86 -0.06 16.16
N LEU A 154 -9.87 0.17 15.32
CA LEU A 154 -11.04 -0.71 15.21
C LEU A 154 -10.66 -2.12 14.75
N LEU A 155 -9.81 -2.25 13.74
CA LEU A 155 -9.34 -3.54 13.23
C LEU A 155 -8.43 -4.27 14.22
N THR A 156 -7.62 -3.54 14.99
CA THR A 156 -6.77 -4.10 16.04
C THR A 156 -7.58 -4.62 17.21
N ALA A 157 -8.62 -3.88 17.62
CA ALA A 157 -9.47 -4.26 18.74
C ALA A 157 -10.47 -5.39 18.38
N ASN A 158 -11.11 -5.29 17.22
CA ASN A 158 -12.28 -6.10 16.88
C ASN A 158 -12.10 -6.96 15.62
N GLY A 159 -11.04 -6.74 14.84
CA GLY A 159 -10.77 -7.47 13.61
C GLY A 159 -10.11 -8.82 13.85
N PHE A 160 -9.73 -9.47 12.75
CA PHE A 160 -9.02 -10.74 12.72
C PHE A 160 -7.59 -10.56 12.24
N LYS A 161 -7.38 -9.96 11.05
CA LYS A 161 -6.05 -9.84 10.42
C LYS A 161 -5.07 -8.95 11.20
N LEU A 162 -5.59 -7.90 11.84
CA LEU A 162 -4.82 -6.94 12.64
C LEU A 162 -4.98 -7.13 14.15
N LYS A 163 -5.64 -8.19 14.59
CA LYS A 163 -5.93 -8.39 16.01
C LYS A 163 -4.64 -8.37 16.84
N GLY A 164 -4.60 -7.48 17.83
CA GLY A 164 -3.44 -7.33 18.71
C GLY A 164 -2.17 -6.76 18.06
N CYS A 165 -2.27 -6.18 16.86
CA CYS A 165 -1.19 -5.40 16.26
C CYS A 165 -0.95 -4.09 17.03
N GLY A 166 0.21 -3.49 16.83
CA GLY A 166 0.55 -2.16 17.31
C GLY A 166 -0.28 -1.05 16.68
N THR A 167 -0.02 0.17 17.12
CA THR A 167 -0.73 1.38 16.68
C THR A 167 0.05 2.15 15.62
N LEU A 168 -0.67 2.97 14.85
CA LEU A 168 -0.08 3.93 13.92
C LEU A 168 -0.18 5.33 14.52
N GLU A 169 0.96 6.01 14.62
CA GLU A 169 1.05 7.40 15.08
C GLU A 169 1.60 8.28 13.97
N PHE A 170 0.94 9.41 13.71
CA PHE A 170 1.49 10.45 12.85
C PHE A 170 2.04 11.57 13.70
N ILE A 171 3.32 11.90 13.53
CA ILE A 171 4.05 12.86 14.35
C ILE A 171 4.49 14.04 13.49
N ASP A 172 4.14 15.25 13.92
CA ASP A 172 4.50 16.46 13.20
C ASP A 172 5.95 16.93 13.48
N GLU A 173 6.31 18.08 12.92
CA GLU A 173 7.62 18.70 13.14
C GLU A 173 7.91 19.13 14.58
N SER A 174 6.88 19.35 15.39
CA SER A 174 6.97 19.74 16.81
C SER A 174 7.00 18.54 17.75
N GLY A 175 6.77 17.32 17.24
CA GLY A 175 6.65 16.10 18.02
C GLY A 175 5.24 15.82 18.53
N GLU A 176 4.22 16.57 18.06
CA GLU A 176 2.82 16.35 18.42
C GLU A 176 2.24 15.17 17.62
N THR A 177 1.53 14.28 18.31
CA THR A 177 0.82 13.13 17.70
C THR A 177 -0.62 13.52 17.36
N LEU A 178 -1.06 13.13 16.16
CA LEU A 178 -2.42 13.37 15.64
C LEU A 178 -3.54 12.57 16.30
#